data_AF-A0A1G8EML3-F1
#
_entry.id   AF-A0A1G8EML3-F1
#
_cell.length_a   1.000
_cell.length_b   1.000
_cell.length_c   1.000
_cell.angle_alpha   90.00
_cell.angle_beta   90.00
_cell.angle_gamma   90.00
#
_symmetry.space_group_name_H-M   'P 1'
#
loop_
_entity.id
_entity.type
_entity.pdbx_description
1 polymer ?
#
loop_
_entity_poly.entity_id
_entity_poly.type
_entity_poly.pdbx_seq_one_letter_code
_entity_poly.pdbx_strand_id
1 'polypeptide(L)'
;MIVLKLSKVVVYHFLINFMLFMKGVITIKKNNDSRPQSKSKKWLFFTGFAAFAWSTLFGLVHIYWAAGGTAGFEGRTMSEELFVINLMTIVLCFIAAFIALALVQAWGRKFPSWLLLTLAWIACVVLGLRGGIGAIQSMLQVEPVPLLLIIVEPFFLLGGILFGLVAFLYIYTNSNGRIKKGME
;
A
#
# COMPACT_ATOMS: atom_id res chain seq x y z
N MET A 1 -12.43 9.75 27.06
CA MET A 1 -11.18 10.57 27.02
C MET A 1 -9.89 9.74 27.15
N ILE A 2 -9.84 8.67 27.96
CA ILE A 2 -8.64 7.83 28.17
C ILE A 2 -8.27 7.00 26.92
N VAL A 3 -9.25 6.43 26.22
CA VAL A 3 -9.04 5.63 24.99
C VAL A 3 -8.41 6.47 23.85
N LEU A 4 -8.84 7.73 23.69
CA LEU A 4 -8.27 8.68 22.73
C LEU A 4 -6.82 9.07 23.05
N LYS A 5 -6.41 9.01 24.31
CA LYS A 5 -5.06 9.35 24.74
C LYS A 5 -4.12 8.16 24.54
N LEU A 6 -4.59 6.94 24.83
CA LEU A 6 -3.87 5.70 24.51
C LEU A 6 -3.70 5.51 22.99
N SER A 7 -4.73 5.75 22.19
CA SER A 7 -4.64 5.57 20.73
C SER A 7 -3.61 6.51 20.09
N LYS A 8 -3.58 7.77 20.51
CA LYS A 8 -2.57 8.73 20.06
C LYS A 8 -1.15 8.27 20.41
N VAL A 9 -0.92 7.85 21.66
CA VAL A 9 0.41 7.43 22.13
C VAL A 9 0.90 6.19 21.37
N VAL A 10 0.04 5.19 21.15
CA VAL A 10 0.40 3.98 20.38
C VAL A 10 0.74 4.35 18.93
N VAL A 11 -0.05 5.22 18.29
CA VAL A 11 0.19 5.68 16.92
C VAL A 11 1.50 6.47 16.83
N TYR A 12 1.78 7.39 17.76
CA TYR A 12 3.04 8.13 17.77
C TYR A 12 4.25 7.23 17.99
N HIS A 13 4.17 6.29 18.93
CA HIS A 13 5.29 5.39 19.23
C HIS A 13 5.56 4.44 18.05
N PHE A 14 4.51 3.96 17.39
CA PHE A 14 4.64 3.15 16.17
C PHE A 14 5.21 3.96 15.00
N LEU A 15 4.70 5.19 14.77
CA LEU A 15 5.20 6.10 13.73
C LEU A 15 6.67 6.47 13.93
N ILE A 16 7.09 6.75 15.17
CA ILE A 16 8.48 7.10 15.50
C ILE A 16 9.41 5.90 15.24
N ASN A 17 9.05 4.70 15.71
CA ASN A 17 9.84 3.50 15.46
C ASN A 17 9.91 3.16 13.96
N PHE A 18 8.80 3.36 13.24
CA PHE A 18 8.75 3.20 11.79
C PHE A 18 9.63 4.22 11.05
N MET A 19 9.60 5.50 11.44
CA MET A 19 10.47 6.54 10.86
C MET A 19 11.97 6.27 11.14
N LEU A 20 12.29 5.79 12.34
CA LEU A 20 13.66 5.40 12.70
C LEU A 20 14.14 4.19 11.88
N PHE A 21 13.27 3.21 11.66
CA PHE A 21 13.55 2.07 10.78
C PHE A 21 13.74 2.50 9.32
N MET A 22 12.88 3.40 8.80
CA MET A 22 12.96 3.93 7.43
C MET A 22 14.24 4.72 7.17
N LYS A 23 14.77 5.44 8.16
CA LYS A 23 16.08 6.10 8.07
C LYS A 23 17.23 5.11 7.80
N GLY A 24 17.14 3.88 8.33
CA GLY A 24 18.09 2.81 8.03
C GLY A 24 17.93 2.22 6.62
N VAL A 25 16.71 2.19 6.08
CA VAL A 25 16.38 1.60 4.77
C VAL A 25 16.76 2.53 3.59
N ILE A 26 16.76 3.85 3.77
CA ILE A 26 17.04 4.85 2.71
C ILE A 26 18.56 5.03 2.46
N THR A 27 19.43 4.21 3.05
CA THR A 27 20.84 4.16 2.61
C THR A 27 20.90 3.49 1.23
N ILE A 28 20.60 4.28 0.20
CA ILE A 28 20.80 3.93 -1.20
C ILE A 28 22.31 3.79 -1.40
N LYS A 29 22.79 2.55 -1.42
CA LYS A 29 24.08 2.24 -2.01
C LYS A 29 24.01 2.68 -3.47
N LYS A 30 24.60 3.83 -3.78
CA LYS A 30 24.74 4.38 -5.13
C LYS A 30 25.73 3.49 -5.89
N ASN A 31 25.30 2.30 -6.29
CA ASN A 31 26.14 1.41 -7.08
C ASN A 31 26.03 1.82 -8.54
N ASN A 32 27.14 2.34 -9.05
CA ASN A 32 27.33 2.80 -10.42
C ASN A 32 27.46 1.59 -11.39
N ASP A 33 26.56 0.62 -11.27
CA ASP A 33 26.56 -0.58 -12.11
C ASP A 33 25.82 -0.25 -13.41
N SER A 34 26.56 0.24 -14.40
CA SER A 34 26.14 0.51 -15.77
C SER A 34 25.75 -0.73 -16.58
N ARG A 35 25.33 -1.83 -15.94
CA ARG A 35 24.73 -2.97 -16.64
C ARG A 35 23.28 -2.63 -16.99
N PRO A 36 22.84 -2.81 -18.25
CA PRO A 36 21.44 -2.59 -18.60
C PRO A 36 20.58 -3.58 -17.82
N GLN A 37 19.93 -3.11 -16.74
CA GLN A 37 18.92 -3.89 -16.05
C GLN A 37 17.86 -4.30 -17.08
N SER A 38 17.48 -5.59 -17.09
CA SER A 38 16.41 -6.07 -17.96
C SER A 38 15.17 -5.20 -17.76
N LYS A 39 14.46 -4.87 -18.84
CA LYS A 39 13.26 -4.00 -18.79
C LYS A 39 12.32 -4.42 -17.64
N SER A 40 12.12 -5.72 -17.45
CA SER A 40 11.30 -6.29 -16.37
C SER A 40 11.71 -5.88 -14.94
N LYS A 41 13.02 -5.81 -14.64
CA LYS A 41 13.51 -5.37 -13.32
C LYS A 41 13.17 -3.89 -13.09
N LYS A 42 13.40 -3.05 -14.10
CA LYS A 42 13.06 -1.61 -14.01
C LYS A 42 11.57 -1.40 -13.74
N TRP A 43 10.70 -2.12 -14.46
CA TRP A 43 9.25 -2.09 -14.22
C TRP A 43 8.88 -2.57 -12.83
N LEU A 44 9.47 -3.66 -12.33
CA LEU A 44 9.26 -4.12 -10.95
C LEU A 44 9.61 -3.05 -9.91
N PHE A 45 10.78 -2.41 -10.05
CA PHE A 45 11.21 -1.33 -9.16
C PHE A 45 10.23 -0.16 -9.18
N PHE A 46 9.83 0.27 -10.38
CA PHE A 46 8.89 1.38 -10.55
C PHE A 46 7.52 1.06 -9.94
N THR A 47 6.94 -0.09 -10.28
CA THR A 47 5.61 -0.50 -9.80
C THR A 47 5.59 -0.71 -8.29
N GLY A 48 6.63 -1.31 -7.69
CA GLY A 48 6.65 -1.47 -6.24
C GLY A 48 6.87 -0.17 -5.48
N PHE A 49 7.63 0.79 -6.04
CA PHE A 49 7.72 2.13 -5.46
C PHE A 49 6.40 2.91 -5.61
N ALA A 50 5.71 2.75 -6.73
CA ALA A 50 4.38 3.32 -6.94
C ALA A 50 3.35 2.73 -5.94
N ALA A 51 3.35 1.41 -5.72
CA ALA A 51 2.52 0.74 -4.71
C ALA A 51 2.84 1.24 -3.29
N PHE A 52 4.13 1.38 -2.95
CA PHE A 52 4.57 1.96 -1.68
C PHE A 52 4.07 3.40 -1.47
N ALA A 53 4.26 4.26 -2.48
CA ALA A 53 3.81 5.64 -2.43
C ALA A 53 2.28 5.73 -2.30
N TRP A 54 1.57 4.92 -3.08
CA TRP A 54 0.11 4.82 -3.03
C TRP A 54 -0.39 4.41 -1.64
N SER A 55 0.13 3.33 -1.06
CA SER A 55 -0.26 2.87 0.29
C SER A 55 0.08 3.90 1.37
N THR A 56 1.23 4.57 1.25
CA THR A 56 1.64 5.60 2.21
C THR A 56 0.71 6.81 2.17
N LEU A 57 0.43 7.33 0.97
CA LEU A 57 -0.50 8.45 0.79
C LEU A 57 -1.90 8.10 1.30
N PHE A 58 -2.38 6.88 1.01
CA PHE A 58 -3.68 6.41 1.48
C PHE A 58 -3.75 6.34 3.01
N GLY A 59 -2.71 5.82 3.65
CA GLY A 59 -2.59 5.80 5.11
C GLY A 59 -2.57 7.20 5.73
N LEU A 60 -1.91 8.18 5.09
CA LEU A 60 -1.89 9.57 5.57
C LEU A 60 -3.27 10.22 5.58
N VAL A 61 -4.10 9.95 4.56
CA VAL A 61 -5.50 10.42 4.53
C VAL A 61 -6.29 9.85 5.72
N HIS A 62 -6.10 8.57 6.03
CA HIS A 62 -6.78 7.92 7.16
C HIS A 62 -6.27 8.45 8.51
N ILE A 63 -4.99 8.79 8.62
CA ILE A 63 -4.43 9.46 9.80
C ILE A 63 -5.06 10.85 9.97
N TYR A 64 -5.25 11.60 8.88
CA TYR A 64 -5.95 12.89 8.92
C TYR A 64 -7.37 12.73 9.46
N TRP A 65 -8.13 11.74 8.99
CA TRP A 65 -9.46 11.43 9.54
C TRP A 65 -9.40 11.00 11.01
N ALA A 66 -8.42 10.19 11.40
CA ALA A 66 -8.21 9.80 12.80
C ALA A 66 -7.86 10.98 13.71
N ALA A 67 -7.22 12.03 13.17
CA ALA A 67 -6.89 13.25 13.89
C ALA A 67 -8.10 14.20 14.07
N GLY A 68 -9.27 13.86 13.50
CA GLY A 68 -10.48 14.68 13.54
C GLY A 68 -10.74 15.48 12.26
N GLY A 69 -10.03 15.16 11.17
CA GLY A 69 -10.30 15.73 9.86
C GLY A 69 -11.71 15.38 9.37
N THR A 70 -12.45 16.36 8.88
CA THR A 70 -13.86 16.21 8.45
C THR A 70 -14.03 16.21 6.94
N ALA A 71 -12.93 16.21 6.17
CA ALA A 71 -12.99 16.19 4.71
C ALA A 71 -13.81 14.97 4.22
N GLY A 72 -14.89 15.24 3.50
CA GLY A 72 -15.83 14.25 2.97
C GLY A 72 -16.90 13.74 3.94
N PHE A 73 -16.93 14.20 5.18
CA PHE A 73 -17.99 13.89 6.15
C PHE A 73 -19.02 15.03 6.31
N GLU A 74 -19.05 16.02 5.42
CA GLU A 74 -19.95 17.18 5.49
C GLU A 74 -19.91 17.91 6.85
N GLY A 75 -18.74 17.91 7.52
CA GLY A 75 -18.59 18.48 8.87
C GLY A 75 -19.05 17.58 10.02
N ARG A 76 -19.52 16.35 9.75
CA ARG A 76 -19.85 15.36 10.78
C ARG A 76 -18.59 14.63 11.27
N THR A 77 -18.58 14.28 12.54
CA THR A 77 -17.54 13.43 13.13
C THR A 77 -17.78 11.97 12.79
N MET A 78 -16.69 11.23 12.59
CA MET A 78 -16.74 9.80 12.30
C MET A 78 -17.37 9.01 13.47
N SER A 79 -18.26 8.06 13.18
CA SER A 79 -18.82 7.17 14.20
C SER A 79 -17.75 6.29 14.83
N GLU A 80 -18.01 5.73 16.02
CA GLU A 80 -17.03 4.86 16.71
C GLU A 80 -16.65 3.63 15.87
N GLU A 81 -17.62 3.03 15.18
CA GLU A 81 -17.41 1.90 14.28
C GLU A 81 -16.50 2.27 13.09
N LEU A 82 -16.79 3.40 12.43
CA LEU A 82 -15.97 3.92 11.34
C LEU A 82 -14.57 4.29 11.83
N PHE A 83 -14.43 4.78 13.07
CA PHE A 83 -13.14 5.07 13.69
C PHE A 83 -12.27 3.83 13.86
N VAL A 84 -12.84 2.72 14.34
CA VAL A 84 -12.11 1.45 14.47
C VAL A 84 -11.69 0.92 13.10
N ILE A 85 -12.59 0.95 12.12
CA ILE A 85 -12.30 0.53 10.74
C ILE A 85 -11.17 1.38 10.15
N ASN A 86 -11.24 2.70 10.31
CA ASN A 86 -10.21 3.62 9.84
C ASN A 86 -8.84 3.34 10.47
N LEU A 87 -8.80 3.05 11.77
CA LEU A 87 -7.56 2.70 12.45
C LEU A 87 -6.96 1.39 11.92
N MET A 88 -7.81 0.38 11.67
CA MET A 88 -7.38 -0.86 11.03
C MET A 88 -6.84 -0.61 9.62
N THR A 89 -7.48 0.27 8.85
CA THR A 89 -7.01 0.65 7.51
C THR A 89 -5.64 1.32 7.56
N ILE A 90 -5.36 2.19 8.53
CA ILE A 90 -4.03 2.80 8.72
C ILE A 90 -2.97 1.70 8.87
N VAL A 91 -3.22 0.73 9.76
CA VAL A 91 -2.29 -0.38 10.01
C VAL A 91 -2.07 -1.21 8.73
N LEU A 92 -3.15 -1.55 8.02
CA LEU A 92 -3.08 -2.28 6.76
C LEU A 92 -2.31 -1.52 5.69
N CYS A 93 -2.46 -0.19 5.59
CA CYS A 93 -1.72 0.65 4.65
C CYS A 93 -0.21 0.58 4.91
N PHE A 94 0.22 0.63 6.17
CA PHE A 94 1.64 0.51 6.50
C PHE A 94 2.19 -0.89 6.21
N ILE A 95 1.42 -1.94 6.51
CA ILE A 95 1.79 -3.32 6.16
C ILE A 95 1.93 -3.44 4.64
N ALA A 96 0.96 -2.93 3.88
CA ALA A 96 0.98 -2.94 2.42
C ALA A 96 2.19 -2.18 1.84
N ALA A 97 2.49 -0.99 2.38
CA ALA A 97 3.66 -0.22 2.00
C ALA A 97 4.96 -1.01 2.27
N PHE A 98 5.05 -1.66 3.44
CA PHE A 98 6.20 -2.48 3.80
C PHE A 98 6.36 -3.68 2.86
N ILE A 99 5.28 -4.38 2.50
CA ILE A 99 5.31 -5.50 1.54
C ILE A 99 5.76 -5.04 0.17
N ALA A 100 5.21 -3.93 -0.33
CA ALA A 100 5.57 -3.36 -1.63
C ALA A 100 7.07 -3.03 -1.69
N LEU A 101 7.61 -2.45 -0.62
CA LEU A 101 9.03 -2.13 -0.51
C LEU A 101 9.89 -3.40 -0.36
N ALA A 102 9.42 -4.39 0.41
CA ALA A 102 10.10 -5.67 0.59
C ALA A 102 10.24 -6.44 -0.73
N LEU A 103 9.22 -6.43 -1.59
CA LEU A 103 9.27 -7.12 -2.89
C LEU A 103 10.33 -6.54 -3.84
N VAL A 104 10.69 -5.27 -3.65
CA VAL A 104 11.63 -4.55 -4.53
C VAL A 104 13.04 -4.46 -3.93
N GLN A 105 13.15 -4.30 -2.62
CA GLN A 105 14.43 -4.05 -1.96
C GLN A 105 15.20 -5.35 -1.65
N ALA A 106 16.52 -5.24 -1.60
CA ALA A 106 17.40 -6.38 -1.32
C ALA A 106 17.14 -7.02 0.06
N TRP A 107 16.74 -6.22 1.07
CA TRP A 107 16.45 -6.72 2.41
C TRP A 107 15.20 -7.60 2.46
N GLY A 108 14.23 -7.39 1.57
CA GLY A 108 13.01 -8.19 1.54
C GLY A 108 13.25 -9.64 1.10
N ARG A 109 14.41 -9.93 0.50
CA ARG A 109 14.86 -11.31 0.22
C ARG A 109 15.14 -12.13 1.48
N LYS A 110 15.25 -11.50 2.65
CA LYS A 110 15.34 -12.21 3.94
C LYS A 110 14.02 -12.87 4.32
N PHE A 111 12.91 -12.37 3.79
CA PHE A 111 11.58 -12.94 4.04
C PHE A 111 11.26 -14.01 2.99
N PRO A 112 10.46 -15.03 3.36
CA PRO A 112 9.98 -16.00 2.40
C PRO A 112 9.17 -15.31 1.30
N SER A 113 9.62 -15.45 0.05
CA SER A 113 8.99 -14.77 -1.09
C SER A 113 7.53 -15.18 -1.30
N TRP A 114 7.16 -16.40 -0.92
CA TRP A 114 5.78 -16.87 -1.01
C TRP A 114 4.85 -16.06 -0.10
N LEU A 115 5.30 -15.68 1.10
CA LEU A 115 4.51 -14.89 2.05
C LEU A 115 4.28 -13.46 1.54
N LEU A 116 5.33 -12.80 1.03
CA LEU A 116 5.19 -11.46 0.47
C LEU A 116 4.26 -11.46 -0.75
N LEU A 117 4.34 -12.52 -1.56
CA LEU A 117 3.52 -12.67 -2.75
C LEU A 117 2.07 -12.97 -2.43
N THR A 118 1.78 -13.85 -1.46
CA THR A 118 0.40 -14.11 -1.02
C THR A 118 -0.24 -12.86 -0.44
N LEU A 119 0.49 -12.10 0.38
CA LEU A 119 0.00 -10.85 0.93
C LEU A 119 -0.25 -9.78 -0.15
N ALA A 120 0.62 -9.68 -1.16
CA ALA A 120 0.40 -8.78 -2.29
C ALA A 120 -0.84 -9.18 -3.12
N TRP A 121 -1.07 -10.47 -3.34
CA TRP A 121 -2.29 -10.95 -4.02
C TRP A 121 -3.55 -10.73 -3.19
N ILE A 122 -3.49 -10.94 -1.87
CA ILE A 122 -4.60 -10.63 -0.95
C ILE A 122 -4.93 -9.14 -1.05
N ALA A 123 -3.93 -8.26 -1.00
CA ALA A 123 -4.12 -6.83 -1.17
C ALA A 123 -4.77 -6.51 -2.53
N CYS A 124 -4.28 -7.12 -3.61
CA CYS A 124 -4.86 -6.98 -4.96
C CYS A 124 -6.36 -7.33 -4.98
N VAL A 125 -6.74 -8.48 -4.42
CA VAL A 125 -8.14 -8.95 -4.41
C VAL A 125 -9.00 -8.07 -3.52
N VAL A 126 -8.58 -7.78 -2.29
CA VAL A 126 -9.35 -6.97 -1.34
C VAL A 126 -9.61 -5.56 -1.90
N LEU A 127 -8.56 -4.91 -2.43
CA LEU A 127 -8.67 -3.57 -2.99
C LEU A 127 -9.47 -3.57 -4.30
N GLY A 128 -9.26 -4.58 -5.15
CA GLY A 128 -10.00 -4.76 -6.40
C GLY A 128 -11.49 -4.97 -6.17
N LEU A 129 -11.86 -5.85 -5.23
CA LEU A 129 -13.25 -6.09 -4.85
C LEU A 129 -13.87 -4.84 -4.22
N ARG A 130 -13.18 -4.19 -3.28
CA ARG A 130 -13.69 -2.98 -2.63
C ARG A 130 -13.93 -1.84 -3.62
N GLY A 131 -12.99 -1.63 -4.55
CA GLY A 131 -13.10 -0.63 -5.60
C GLY A 131 -14.16 -0.98 -6.64
N GLY A 132 -14.26 -2.26 -7.04
CA GLY A 132 -15.27 -2.75 -7.97
C GLY A 132 -16.70 -2.66 -7.41
N ILE A 133 -16.90 -3.06 -6.16
CA ILE A 133 -18.19 -2.92 -5.46
C ILE A 133 -18.58 -1.44 -5.37
N GLY A 134 -17.63 -0.56 -5.02
CA GLY A 134 -17.87 0.88 -4.98
C GLY A 134 -18.31 1.43 -6.33
N ALA A 135 -17.57 1.10 -7.40
CA ALA A 135 -17.91 1.52 -8.75
C ALA A 135 -19.32 1.05 -9.17
N ILE A 136 -19.70 -0.19 -8.86
CA ILE A 136 -21.05 -0.70 -9.13
C ILE A 136 -22.09 0.06 -8.32
N GLN A 137 -21.84 0.32 -7.04
CA GLN A 137 -22.76 1.08 -6.19
C GLN A 137 -22.95 2.51 -6.70
N SER A 138 -21.88 3.18 -7.10
CA SER A 138 -21.93 4.53 -7.69
C SER A 138 -22.72 4.58 -8.99
N MET A 139 -22.71 3.51 -9.80
CA MET A 139 -23.54 3.42 -11.02
C MET A 139 -25.02 3.16 -10.73
N LEU A 140 -25.34 2.53 -9.59
CA LEU A 140 -26.71 2.18 -9.19
C LEU A 140 -27.40 3.26 -8.36
N GLN A 141 -26.64 4.20 -7.78
CA GLN A 141 -27.20 5.30 -6.99
C GLN A 141 -27.65 6.45 -7.91
N VAL A 142 -28.88 6.92 -7.68
CA VAL A 142 -29.47 8.10 -8.36
C VAL A 142 -29.15 9.40 -7.60
N GLU A 143 -28.76 9.28 -6.33
CA GLU A 143 -28.41 10.38 -5.44
C GLU A 143 -26.99 10.90 -5.73
N PRO A 144 -26.73 12.22 -5.59
CA PRO A 144 -25.41 12.79 -5.78
C PRO A 144 -24.43 12.25 -4.72
N VAL A 145 -23.48 11.43 -5.17
CA VAL A 145 -22.42 10.90 -4.32
C VAL A 145 -21.41 11.99 -3.95
N PRO A 146 -20.89 12.02 -2.70
CA PRO A 146 -19.87 12.98 -2.29
C PRO A 146 -18.64 12.90 -3.20
N LEU A 147 -18.07 14.06 -3.57
CA LEU A 147 -16.89 14.16 -4.44
C LEU A 147 -15.70 13.33 -3.93
N LEU A 148 -15.56 13.22 -2.61
CA LEU A 148 -14.56 12.37 -1.97
C LEU A 148 -14.74 10.88 -2.35
N LEU A 149 -15.98 10.37 -2.36
CA LEU A 149 -16.30 8.98 -2.69
C LEU A 149 -15.96 8.66 -4.16
N ILE A 150 -16.28 9.59 -5.08
CA ILE A 150 -15.94 9.49 -6.50
C ILE A 150 -14.42 9.38 -6.72
N ILE A 151 -13.62 10.09 -5.91
CA ILE A 151 -12.15 10.06 -6.01
C ILE A 151 -11.59 8.79 -5.36
N VAL A 152 -12.15 8.37 -4.23
CA VAL A 152 -11.64 7.26 -3.42
C VAL A 152 -11.84 5.91 -4.11
N GLU A 153 -12.95 5.70 -4.83
CA GLU A 153 -13.25 4.41 -5.48
C GLU A 153 -12.26 4.01 -6.58
N PRO A 154 -11.94 4.87 -7.57
CA PRO A 154 -10.87 4.60 -8.53
C PRO A 154 -9.51 4.43 -7.85
N PHE A 155 -9.30 5.11 -6.72
CA PHE A 155 -8.06 5.01 -5.97
C PHE A 155 -7.86 3.62 -5.35
N PHE A 156 -8.93 2.96 -4.88
CA PHE A 156 -8.90 1.56 -4.45
C PHE A 156 -8.55 0.60 -5.59
N LEU A 157 -9.19 0.78 -6.76
CA LEU A 157 -8.88 -0.02 -7.96
C LEU A 157 -7.42 0.14 -8.39
N LEU A 158 -6.91 1.37 -8.38
CA LEU A 158 -5.51 1.66 -8.71
C LEU A 158 -4.56 0.88 -7.78
N GLY A 159 -4.84 0.88 -6.47
CA GLY A 159 -4.09 0.07 -5.51
C GLY A 159 -4.11 -1.42 -5.83
N GLY A 160 -5.29 -1.97 -6.10
CA GLY A 160 -5.44 -3.37 -6.48
C GLY A 160 -4.58 -3.73 -7.69
N ILE A 161 -4.63 -2.91 -8.74
CA ILE A 161 -3.83 -3.08 -9.96
C ILE A 161 -2.33 -3.00 -9.64
N LEU A 162 -1.89 -2.03 -8.84
CA LEU A 162 -0.47 -1.88 -8.48
C LEU A 162 0.07 -3.11 -7.73
N PHE A 163 -0.69 -3.63 -6.76
CA PHE A 163 -0.29 -4.83 -6.01
C PHE A 163 -0.32 -6.10 -6.87
N GLY A 164 -1.29 -6.23 -7.78
CA GLY A 164 -1.32 -7.32 -8.76
C GLY A 164 -0.12 -7.27 -9.72
N LEU A 165 0.19 -6.08 -10.25
CA LEU A 165 1.32 -5.87 -11.16
C LEU A 165 2.67 -6.12 -10.48
N VAL A 166 2.87 -5.64 -9.24
CA VAL A 166 4.15 -5.87 -8.54
C VAL A 166 4.34 -7.37 -8.25
N ALA A 167 3.27 -8.07 -7.86
CA ALA A 167 3.29 -9.50 -7.63
C ALA A 167 3.62 -10.27 -8.92
N PHE A 168 2.95 -9.93 -10.02
CA PHE A 168 3.17 -10.54 -11.33
C PHE A 168 4.60 -10.30 -11.86
N LEU A 169 5.07 -9.05 -11.83
CA LEU A 169 6.40 -8.68 -12.29
C LEU A 169 7.50 -9.34 -11.44
N TYR A 170 7.25 -9.54 -10.14
CA TYR A 170 8.15 -10.25 -9.25
C TYR A 170 8.30 -11.71 -9.67
N ILE A 171 7.19 -12.41 -9.90
CA ILE A 171 7.20 -13.80 -10.39
C ILE A 171 7.92 -13.89 -11.74
N TYR A 172 7.54 -13.04 -12.71
CA TYR A 172 8.10 -13.03 -14.06
C TYR A 172 9.61 -12.78 -14.07
N THR A 173 10.07 -11.84 -13.24
CA THR A 173 11.50 -11.52 -13.13
C THR A 173 12.28 -12.67 -12.50
N ASN A 174 11.70 -13.34 -11.50
CA ASN A 174 12.34 -14.46 -10.81
C ASN A 174 12.40 -15.72 -11.69
N SER A 175 11.34 -16.02 -12.45
CA SER A 175 11.32 -17.16 -13.38
C SER A 175 12.31 -16.98 -14.53
N ASN A 176 12.33 -15.81 -15.16
CA ASN A 176 13.26 -15.50 -16.24
C ASN A 176 14.73 -15.53 -15.77
N GLY A 177 14.99 -15.13 -14.52
CA GLY A 177 16.32 -15.24 -13.90
C GLY A 177 16.78 -16.70 -13.73
N ARG A 178 15.87 -17.62 -13.39
CA ARG A 178 16.18 -19.05 -13.26
C ARG A 178 16.47 -19.71 -14.60
N ILE A 179 15.72 -19.38 -15.65
CA ILE A 179 15.93 -19.91 -17.01
C ILE A 179 17.32 -19.56 -17.52
N LYS A 180 17.75 -18.30 -17.38
CA LYS A 180 19.10 -17.88 -17.83
C LYS A 180 20.23 -18.65 -17.13
N LYS A 181 20.10 -18.91 -15.83
CA LYS A 181 21.12 -19.63 -15.05
C LYS A 181 21.20 -21.13 -15.37
N GLY A 182 20.14 -21.72 -15.94
CA GLY A 182 20.13 -23.13 -16.35
C GLY A 182 20.68 -23.39 -17.75
N MET A 183 20.99 -22.33 -18.52
CA MET A 183 21.59 -22.41 -19.85
C MET A 183 23.10 -22.09 -19.86
N GLU A 184 23.65 -21.70 -18.70
CA GLU A 184 25.10 -21.48 -18.45
C GLU A 184 25.69 -22.72 -17.76
#